data_AF-A0A509YST2-F1
#
_entry.id   AF-A0A509YST2-F1
#
_cell.length_a   1.000
_cell.length_b   1.000
_cell.length_c   1.000
_cell.angle_alpha   90.00
_cell.angle_beta   90.00
_cell.angle_gamma   90.00
#
_symmetry.space_group_name_H-M   'P 1'
#
loop_
_entity.id
_entity.type
_entity.pdbx_description
1 polymer ?
#
loop_
_entity_poly.entity_id
_entity_poly.type
_entity_poly.pdbx_seq_one_letter_code
_entity_poly.pdbx_strand_id
1 'polypeptide(L)'
;MCSISFLNLISISMTCFFCSLYFLLNNLVYFIEWEVISLNSMSIVMTFLFDWMSLLFMSFVLMIASLVIYYSKEYMESDMNINRFIMLVLMFVLSMMLLIISPNLVSILLGWDGLGLVSYCLVIYFQNIKSYNAGMLTALSNRIGDVALLLAIAWMLNYGSWNYIFYLEVMQNEFEMKLIGSLVMLAAMTKSAQIPFSSWLPAAMAAPTPVSALVHSSTLVTAGVYLLIRFNILLSNSWMGQFLLLLSGLTMFMAGLGANFEFDLKKIIALSTLSQLGLMMSILSMGFYKLAMFHLLTHALFKALLFMCAGAIIHNMNNSQDIRLMGGLSIHMPLTSACFNVSNLALCGMPFLAGFYSKDVILEIVMISNINLFSFFLYFFSTGLTVCYSFRLVYYSMTGDLNCSSLNVLNDEGWVMLRGMMGLLIMSIIGGSMLNWLIFPVPYMICLPLYLKLLTLFVCIFGGLFGYLISVSNLYTMNKSMIFYNLTNFMGSMWFMPYISTYGVIFYPLNYGQVVSKSFDQGWSEYFGGQHLYQNLMNYSQTLFLIHNNNLKIYLMLFVFWILILVNFLLFL
;
A
#
# COMPACT_ATOMS: atom_id res chain seq x y z
N MET A 1 10.55 -16.75 21.48
CA MET A 1 9.92 -15.52 20.97
C MET A 1 8.57 -15.81 20.32
N CYS A 2 8.49 -16.58 19.22
CA CYS A 2 7.24 -16.76 18.43
C CYS A 2 6.01 -17.14 19.27
N SER A 3 6.13 -18.16 20.13
CA SER A 3 5.00 -18.66 20.94
C SER A 3 4.52 -17.64 21.97
N ILE A 4 5.45 -16.92 22.60
CA ILE A 4 5.15 -15.88 23.60
C ILE A 4 4.47 -14.70 22.91
N SER A 5 5.01 -14.23 21.78
CA SER A 5 4.39 -13.16 20.99
C SER A 5 3.02 -13.55 20.45
N PHE A 6 2.84 -14.81 20.03
CA PHE A 6 1.54 -15.34 19.61
C PHE A 6 0.51 -15.24 20.74
N LEU A 7 0.82 -15.78 21.93
CA LEU A 7 -0.08 -15.77 23.08
C LEU A 7 -0.42 -14.35 23.56
N ASN A 8 0.55 -13.43 23.51
CA ASN A 8 0.32 -12.04 23.90
C ASN A 8 -0.55 -11.29 22.90
N LEU A 9 -0.32 -11.46 21.59
CA LEU A 9 -1.12 -10.76 20.58
C LEU A 9 -2.54 -11.30 20.49
N ILE A 10 -2.75 -12.61 20.64
CA ILE A 10 -4.08 -13.20 20.61
C ILE A 10 -4.91 -12.84 21.85
N SER A 11 -4.29 -12.67 23.02
CA SER A 11 -5.01 -12.22 24.22
C SER A 11 -5.45 -10.76 24.07
N ILE A 12 -4.57 -9.89 23.57
CA ILE A 12 -4.92 -8.49 23.29
C ILE A 12 -6.01 -8.41 22.21
N SER A 13 -5.91 -9.17 21.12
CA SER A 13 -6.92 -9.13 20.05
C SER A 13 -8.31 -9.50 20.55
N MET A 14 -8.43 -10.53 21.39
CA MET A 14 -9.71 -10.93 21.98
C MET A 14 -10.27 -9.84 22.91
N THR A 15 -9.42 -9.19 23.72
CA THR A 15 -9.88 -8.07 24.56
C THR A 15 -10.37 -6.89 23.71
N CYS A 16 -9.67 -6.52 22.64
CA CYS A 16 -10.09 -5.48 21.72
C CYS A 16 -11.41 -5.82 21.03
N PHE A 17 -11.61 -7.09 20.65
CA PHE A 17 -12.85 -7.55 20.04
C PHE A 17 -14.05 -7.41 21.00
N PHE A 18 -13.94 -7.88 22.24
CA PHE A 18 -15.02 -7.72 23.23
C PHE A 18 -15.30 -6.26 23.57
N CYS A 19 -14.25 -5.43 23.72
CA CYS A 19 -14.41 -3.99 23.89
C CYS A 19 -15.16 -3.38 22.70
N SER A 20 -14.81 -3.77 21.46
CA SER A 20 -15.45 -3.25 20.27
C SER A 20 -16.95 -3.57 20.19
N LEU A 21 -17.36 -4.77 20.64
CA LEU A 21 -18.77 -5.15 20.74
C LEU A 21 -19.49 -4.29 21.77
N TYR A 22 -18.86 -4.02 22.92
CA TYR A 22 -19.41 -3.14 23.94
C TYR A 22 -19.61 -1.70 23.42
N PHE A 23 -18.62 -1.15 22.70
CA PHE A 23 -18.74 0.17 22.06
C PHE A 23 -19.81 0.21 20.98
N LEU A 24 -19.96 -0.86 20.20
CA LEU A 24 -20.97 -0.94 19.15
C LEU A 24 -22.40 -1.02 19.72
N LEU A 25 -22.62 -1.79 20.78
CA LEU A 25 -23.94 -1.93 21.40
C LEU A 25 -24.39 -0.64 22.09
N ASN A 26 -23.47 0.05 22.76
CA ASN A 26 -23.78 1.27 23.52
C ASN A 26 -23.54 2.57 22.74
N ASN A 27 -23.09 2.51 21.48
CA ASN A 27 -22.66 3.66 20.67
C ASN A 27 -21.70 4.61 21.41
N LEU A 28 -20.76 4.05 22.16
CA LEU A 28 -19.79 4.81 22.94
C LEU A 28 -18.59 5.22 22.06
N VAL A 29 -18.09 6.43 22.29
CA VAL A 29 -16.87 6.97 21.66
C VAL A 29 -16.04 7.61 22.78
N TYR A 30 -14.82 7.13 22.98
CA TYR A 30 -13.87 7.76 23.90
C TYR A 30 -12.78 8.50 23.14
N PHE A 31 -12.62 9.77 23.49
CA PHE A 31 -11.64 10.67 22.91
C PHE A 31 -10.73 11.18 24.03
N ILE A 32 -9.49 10.69 24.05
CA ILE A 32 -8.50 11.02 25.08
C ILE A 32 -7.45 11.94 24.45
N GLU A 33 -7.29 13.13 25.00
CA GLU A 33 -6.30 14.11 24.56
C GLU A 33 -5.14 14.19 25.56
N TRP A 34 -3.90 14.07 25.06
CA TRP A 34 -2.69 14.35 25.82
C TRP A 34 -1.91 15.49 25.17
N GLU A 35 -1.88 16.65 25.81
CA GLU A 35 -1.13 17.81 25.31
C GLU A 35 0.38 17.59 25.45
N VAL A 36 1.11 17.65 24.34
CA VAL A 36 2.57 17.46 24.31
C VAL A 36 3.28 18.80 24.47
N ILE A 37 2.97 19.76 23.59
CA ILE A 37 3.61 21.09 23.56
C ILE A 37 2.56 22.14 23.16
N SER A 38 2.52 23.27 23.88
CA SER A 38 1.77 24.48 23.51
C SER A 38 2.70 25.57 22.99
N LEU A 39 2.50 26.06 21.75
CA LEU A 39 3.25 27.18 21.16
C LEU A 39 2.30 28.25 20.64
N ASN A 40 2.39 29.49 21.14
CA ASN A 40 1.74 30.69 20.60
C ASN A 40 0.34 30.46 20.00
N SER A 41 -0.57 29.88 20.81
CA SER A 41 -1.98 29.48 20.52
C SER A 41 -2.23 28.10 19.90
N MET A 42 -1.22 27.39 19.41
CA MET A 42 -1.34 26.03 18.87
C MET A 42 -0.89 25.00 19.91
N SER A 43 -1.77 24.07 20.30
CA SER A 43 -1.41 22.91 21.12
C SER A 43 -1.20 21.67 20.25
N ILE A 44 0.02 21.12 20.26
CA ILE A 44 0.32 19.82 19.67
C ILE A 44 -0.13 18.76 20.68
N VAL A 45 -1.22 18.07 20.35
CA VAL A 45 -1.85 17.06 21.20
C VAL A 45 -1.67 15.67 20.60
N MET A 46 -1.25 14.69 21.40
CA MET A 46 -1.39 13.28 21.06
C MET A 46 -2.76 12.79 21.51
N THR A 47 -3.62 12.53 20.53
CA THR A 47 -5.00 12.11 20.74
C THR A 47 -5.16 10.62 20.52
N PHE A 48 -5.95 9.95 21.33
CA PHE A 48 -6.37 8.57 21.15
C PHE A 48 -7.89 8.46 21.03
N LEU A 49 -8.37 7.87 19.93
CA LEU A 49 -9.78 7.64 19.67
C LEU A 49 -10.12 6.14 19.73
N PHE A 50 -10.99 5.80 20.67
CA PHE A 50 -11.56 4.47 20.82
C PHE A 50 -13.04 4.48 20.42
N ASP A 51 -13.27 4.01 19.19
CA ASP A 51 -14.59 3.76 18.61
C ASP A 51 -14.73 2.26 18.33
N TRP A 52 -15.96 1.82 18.06
CA TRP A 52 -16.20 0.48 17.54
C TRP A 52 -15.38 0.18 16.27
N MET A 53 -15.18 1.17 15.37
CA MET A 53 -14.39 1.00 14.14
C MET A 53 -12.90 0.78 14.41
N SER A 54 -12.28 1.60 15.29
CA SER A 54 -10.84 1.47 15.58
C SER A 54 -10.55 0.18 16.32
N LEU A 55 -11.38 -0.19 17.30
CA LEU A 55 -11.19 -1.40 18.10
C LEU A 55 -11.48 -2.69 17.32
N LEU A 56 -12.52 -2.71 16.47
CA LEU A 56 -12.73 -3.85 15.58
C LEU A 56 -11.53 -4.02 14.66
N PHE A 57 -11.10 -2.98 13.95
CA PHE A 57 -9.99 -3.11 13.01
C PHE A 57 -8.70 -3.58 13.69
N MET A 58 -8.38 -2.99 14.83
CA MET A 58 -7.28 -3.37 15.70
C MET A 58 -7.33 -4.84 16.11
N SER A 59 -8.51 -5.35 16.49
CA SER A 59 -8.69 -6.76 16.86
C SER A 59 -8.34 -7.71 15.71
N PHE A 60 -8.77 -7.40 14.48
CA PHE A 60 -8.48 -8.23 13.31
C PHE A 60 -7.00 -8.16 12.91
N VAL A 61 -6.39 -6.98 12.94
CA VAL A 61 -4.96 -6.82 12.65
C VAL A 61 -4.11 -7.64 13.63
N LEU A 62 -4.39 -7.54 14.93
CA LEU A 62 -3.67 -8.31 15.96
C LEU A 62 -3.91 -9.82 15.84
N MET A 63 -5.14 -10.23 15.54
CA MET A 63 -5.48 -11.64 15.34
C MET A 63 -4.71 -12.23 14.15
N ILE A 64 -4.71 -11.56 13.00
CA ILE A 64 -3.98 -12.01 11.81
C ILE A 64 -2.47 -12.02 12.08
N ALA A 65 -1.94 -10.98 12.73
CA ALA A 65 -0.53 -10.92 13.08
C ALA A 65 -0.10 -12.07 14.00
N SER A 66 -0.93 -12.43 14.99
CA SER A 66 -0.66 -13.56 15.88
C SER A 66 -0.55 -14.87 15.10
N LEU A 67 -1.50 -15.16 14.21
CA LEU A 67 -1.52 -16.38 13.41
C LEU A 67 -0.35 -16.43 12.41
N VAL A 68 0.02 -15.29 11.82
CA VAL A 68 1.20 -15.18 10.94
C VAL A 68 2.51 -15.45 11.70
N ILE A 69 2.66 -14.93 12.92
CA ILE A 69 3.86 -15.20 13.75
C ILE A 69 3.91 -16.67 14.17
N TYR A 70 2.76 -17.30 14.43
CA TYR A 70 2.69 -18.73 14.70
C TYR A 70 3.11 -19.54 13.45
N TYR A 71 2.57 -19.19 12.28
CA TYR A 71 2.92 -19.77 10.99
C TYR A 71 4.41 -19.62 10.65
N SER A 72 5.01 -18.45 10.92
CA SER A 72 6.41 -18.18 10.59
C SER A 72 7.41 -19.02 11.39
N LYS A 73 6.99 -19.64 12.50
CA LYS A 73 7.88 -20.49 13.32
C LYS A 73 8.40 -21.69 12.53
N GLU A 74 7.54 -22.32 11.74
CA GLU A 74 7.88 -23.48 10.93
C GLU A 74 8.33 -23.06 9.51
N TYR A 75 7.66 -22.08 8.90
CA TYR A 75 8.04 -21.60 7.56
C TYR A 75 9.47 -21.04 7.49
N MET A 76 9.96 -20.39 8.56
CA MET A 76 11.32 -19.83 8.61
C MET A 76 12.27 -20.65 9.50
N GLU A 77 11.98 -21.91 9.80
CA GLU A 77 12.79 -22.71 10.75
C GLU A 77 14.27 -22.81 10.34
N SER A 78 14.56 -22.77 9.04
CA SER A 78 15.92 -22.79 8.49
C SER A 78 16.69 -21.47 8.65
N ASP A 79 16.01 -20.36 8.96
CA ASP A 79 16.65 -19.04 9.03
C ASP A 79 17.26 -18.76 10.40
N MET A 80 18.55 -18.45 10.45
CA MET A 80 19.23 -18.08 11.71
C MET A 80 18.69 -16.80 12.35
N ASN A 81 18.09 -15.90 11.56
CA ASN A 81 17.67 -14.55 11.98
C ASN A 81 16.17 -14.41 12.29
N ILE A 82 15.48 -15.50 12.64
CA ILE A 82 14.05 -15.49 12.99
C ILE A 82 13.72 -14.45 14.09
N ASN A 83 14.57 -14.28 15.10
CA ASN A 83 14.31 -13.30 16.17
C ASN A 83 14.26 -11.86 15.64
N ARG A 84 15.14 -11.50 14.70
CA ARG A 84 15.11 -10.19 14.04
C ARG A 84 13.83 -10.01 13.24
N PHE A 85 13.43 -11.05 12.51
CA PHE A 85 12.19 -11.05 11.74
C PHE A 85 10.97 -10.76 12.63
N ILE A 86 10.83 -11.45 13.76
CA ILE A 86 9.71 -11.27 14.68
C ILE A 86 9.70 -9.85 15.27
N MET A 87 10.86 -9.30 15.64
CA MET A 87 10.94 -7.92 16.13
C MET A 87 10.48 -6.90 15.09
N LEU A 88 10.84 -7.08 13.81
CA LEU A 88 10.37 -6.23 12.72
C LEU A 88 8.85 -6.36 12.54
N VAL A 89 8.30 -7.58 12.62
CA VAL A 89 6.84 -7.78 12.55
C VAL A 89 6.13 -7.11 13.72
N LEU A 90 6.66 -7.18 14.95
CA LEU A 90 6.08 -6.51 16.11
C LEU A 90 6.14 -4.97 15.99
N MET A 91 7.25 -4.41 15.50
CA MET A 91 7.35 -2.97 15.21
C MET A 91 6.33 -2.54 14.14
N PHE A 92 6.11 -3.38 13.14
CA PHE A 92 5.13 -3.14 12.09
C PHE A 92 3.68 -3.15 12.63
N VAL A 93 3.36 -4.10 13.51
CA VAL A 93 2.05 -4.13 14.18
C VAL A 93 1.87 -2.88 15.05
N LEU A 94 2.89 -2.49 15.81
CA LEU A 94 2.84 -1.30 16.66
C LEU A 94 2.60 -0.01 15.87
N SER A 95 3.26 0.19 14.73
CA SER A 95 3.03 1.38 13.89
C SER A 95 1.62 1.39 13.28
N MET A 96 1.07 0.22 12.92
CA MET A 96 -0.33 0.12 12.50
C MET A 96 -1.30 0.55 13.61
N MET A 97 -1.06 0.10 14.84
CA MET A 97 -1.89 0.45 16.00
C MET A 97 -1.92 1.95 16.24
N LEU A 98 -0.76 2.61 16.16
CA LEU A 98 -0.66 4.06 16.29
C LEU A 98 -1.47 4.79 15.21
N LEU A 99 -1.46 4.30 13.97
CA LEU A 99 -2.26 4.88 12.88
C LEU A 99 -3.77 4.69 13.11
N ILE A 100 -4.20 3.52 13.60
CA ILE A 100 -5.63 3.21 13.77
C ILE A 100 -6.28 4.08 14.85
N ILE A 101 -5.58 4.32 15.96
CA ILE A 101 -6.12 5.03 17.13
C ILE A 101 -6.07 6.56 16.95
N SER A 102 -5.26 7.09 16.03
CA SER A 102 -4.99 8.53 15.95
C SER A 102 -6.05 9.33 15.16
N PRO A 103 -6.76 10.28 15.79
CA PRO A 103 -7.62 11.26 15.13
C PRO A 103 -6.92 12.61 14.81
N ASN A 104 -5.62 12.73 15.07
CA ASN A 104 -4.81 13.90 14.74
C ASN A 104 -3.90 13.59 13.55
N LEU A 105 -3.87 14.45 12.52
CA LEU A 105 -3.00 14.30 11.35
C LEU A 105 -1.51 14.16 11.71
N VAL A 106 -1.02 14.89 12.72
CA VAL A 106 0.39 14.80 13.16
C VAL A 106 0.68 13.42 13.76
N SER A 107 -0.21 12.90 14.59
CA SER A 107 -0.06 11.56 15.16
C SER A 107 -0.21 10.44 14.13
N ILE A 108 -1.04 10.64 13.09
CA ILE A 108 -1.13 9.73 11.94
C ILE A 108 0.21 9.64 11.22
N LEU A 109 0.93 10.75 11.02
CA LEU A 109 2.24 10.76 10.35
C LEU A 109 3.22 9.81 11.04
N LEU A 110 3.25 9.77 12.38
CA LEU A 110 4.14 8.85 13.14
C LEU A 110 3.86 7.38 12.82
N GLY A 111 2.58 6.98 12.80
CA GLY A 111 2.18 5.62 12.41
C GLY A 111 2.44 5.34 10.92
N TRP A 112 2.16 6.33 10.08
CA TRP A 112 2.27 6.25 8.61
C TRP A 112 3.71 6.07 8.13
N ASP A 113 4.63 6.89 8.64
CA ASP A 113 6.08 6.79 8.36
C ASP A 113 6.67 5.53 8.98
N GLY A 114 6.25 5.19 10.20
CA GLY A 114 6.65 3.95 10.87
C GLY A 114 6.29 2.70 10.05
N LEU A 115 5.07 2.65 9.50
CA LEU A 115 4.65 1.58 8.58
C LEU A 115 5.51 1.55 7.31
N GLY A 116 5.81 2.73 6.74
CA GLY A 116 6.67 2.85 5.56
C GLY A 116 8.08 2.30 5.79
N LEU A 117 8.74 2.73 6.86
CA LEU A 117 10.11 2.33 7.18
C LEU A 117 10.19 0.84 7.50
N VAL A 118 9.31 0.33 8.36
CA VAL A 118 9.37 -1.09 8.74
C VAL A 118 9.03 -1.99 7.54
N SER A 119 8.10 -1.58 6.67
CA SER A 119 7.82 -2.31 5.44
C SER A 119 9.03 -2.41 4.51
N TYR A 120 9.80 -1.33 4.37
CA TYR A 120 11.05 -1.33 3.61
C TYR A 120 12.06 -2.33 4.17
N CYS A 121 12.24 -2.36 5.50
CA CYS A 121 13.12 -3.32 6.16
C CYS A 121 12.68 -4.77 5.95
N LEU A 122 11.36 -5.04 5.94
CA LEU A 122 10.81 -6.38 5.72
C LEU A 122 10.95 -6.83 4.25
N VAL A 123 10.80 -5.92 3.28
CA VAL A 123 10.98 -6.25 1.84
C VAL A 123 12.45 -6.60 1.53
N ILE A 124 13.40 -5.93 2.19
CA ILE A 124 14.85 -6.12 1.97
C ILE A 124 15.44 -7.26 2.84
N TYR A 125 14.60 -8.03 3.54
CA TYR A 125 15.06 -9.05 4.47
C TYR A 125 16.14 -10.00 3.91
N PHE A 126 15.96 -10.50 2.68
CA PHE A 126 16.92 -11.42 2.04
C PHE A 126 18.12 -10.74 1.36
N GLN A 127 18.19 -9.40 1.32
CA GLN A 127 19.35 -8.65 0.81
C GLN A 127 19.84 -9.05 -0.61
N ASN A 128 18.93 -9.51 -1.47
CA ASN A 128 19.20 -9.75 -2.89
C ASN A 128 19.05 -8.46 -3.72
N ILE A 129 19.75 -8.35 -4.86
CA ILE A 129 19.63 -7.19 -5.78
C ILE A 129 18.16 -6.94 -6.16
N LYS A 130 17.42 -8.02 -6.44
CA LYS A 130 15.97 -7.93 -6.74
C LYS A 130 15.17 -7.35 -5.57
N SER A 131 15.45 -7.77 -4.32
CA SER A 131 14.76 -7.24 -3.13
C SER A 131 15.18 -5.81 -2.80
N TYR A 132 16.44 -5.41 -3.05
CA TYR A 132 16.88 -4.02 -2.88
C TYR A 132 16.16 -3.08 -3.84
N ASN A 133 16.08 -3.46 -5.12
CA ASN A 133 15.37 -2.67 -6.14
C ASN A 133 13.88 -2.57 -5.82
N ALA A 134 13.25 -3.69 -5.45
CA ALA A 134 11.85 -3.71 -5.02
C ALA A 134 11.62 -2.82 -3.79
N GLY A 135 12.47 -2.96 -2.76
CA GLY A 135 12.39 -2.17 -1.54
C GLY A 135 12.53 -0.67 -1.80
N MET A 136 13.50 -0.25 -2.61
CA MET A 136 13.67 1.17 -2.95
C MET A 136 12.46 1.74 -3.70
N LEU A 137 11.88 0.98 -4.63
CA LEU A 137 10.67 1.36 -5.34
C LEU A 137 9.49 1.55 -4.36
N THR A 138 9.33 0.65 -3.39
CA THR A 138 8.29 0.79 -2.34
C THR A 138 8.51 2.00 -1.42
N ALA A 139 9.76 2.30 -1.04
CA ALA A 139 10.06 3.42 -0.15
C ALA A 139 9.83 4.76 -0.84
N LEU A 140 10.31 4.90 -2.08
CA LEU A 140 10.17 6.14 -2.85
C LEU A 140 8.71 6.46 -3.19
N SER A 141 7.93 5.46 -3.60
CA SER A 141 6.51 5.65 -3.91
C SER A 141 5.69 6.07 -2.68
N ASN A 142 5.98 5.49 -1.50
CA ASN A 142 5.32 5.87 -0.26
C ASN A 142 5.68 7.30 0.19
N ARG A 143 6.93 7.74 -0.03
CA ARG A 143 7.39 9.09 0.35
C ARG A 143 6.62 10.22 -0.35
N ILE A 144 6.08 9.96 -1.54
CA ILE A 144 5.18 10.92 -2.22
C ILE A 144 3.93 11.19 -1.38
N GLY A 145 3.37 10.14 -0.75
CA GLY A 145 2.24 10.27 0.16
C GLY A 145 2.59 10.98 1.46
N ASP A 146 3.79 10.71 2.00
CA ASP A 146 4.27 11.37 3.23
C ASP A 146 4.39 12.89 3.02
N VAL A 147 4.90 13.32 1.86
CA VAL A 147 4.96 14.75 1.49
C VAL A 147 3.55 15.36 1.40
N ALA A 148 2.58 14.63 0.86
CA ALA A 148 1.19 15.10 0.80
C ALA A 148 0.56 15.24 2.20
N LEU A 149 0.84 14.32 3.13
CA LEU A 149 0.41 14.43 4.52
C LEU A 149 1.09 15.60 5.24
N LEU A 150 2.39 15.84 5.01
CA LEU A 150 3.10 16.99 5.57
C LEU A 150 2.51 18.32 5.06
N LEU A 151 2.17 18.41 3.78
CA LEU A 151 1.47 19.57 3.23
C LEU A 151 0.07 19.72 3.87
N ALA A 152 -0.67 18.63 4.08
CA ALA A 152 -1.97 18.68 4.75
C ALA A 152 -1.87 19.15 6.20
N ILE A 153 -0.84 18.73 6.94
CA ILE A 153 -0.54 19.22 8.30
C ILE A 153 -0.26 20.72 8.30
N ALA A 154 0.49 21.21 7.30
CA ALA A 154 0.76 22.64 7.15
C ALA A 154 -0.51 23.44 6.85
N TRP A 155 -1.40 22.94 5.99
CA TRP A 155 -2.68 23.61 5.69
C TRP A 155 -3.69 23.57 6.85
N MET A 156 -3.71 22.50 7.66
CA MET A 156 -4.56 22.43 8.86
C MET A 156 -4.20 23.47 9.92
N LEU A 157 -3.01 24.08 9.86
CA LEU A 157 -2.66 25.18 10.78
C LEU A 157 -3.64 26.35 10.69
N ASN A 158 -4.31 26.55 9.55
CA ASN A 158 -5.31 27.61 9.38
C ASN A 158 -6.49 27.46 10.37
N TYR A 159 -6.79 26.22 10.79
CA TYR A 159 -7.86 25.94 11.75
C TYR A 159 -7.44 26.02 13.21
N GLY A 160 -6.17 26.21 13.53
CA GLY A 160 -5.72 26.32 14.92
C GLY A 160 -5.48 24.98 15.64
N SER A 161 -5.87 23.85 15.04
CA SER A 161 -5.56 22.52 15.59
C SER A 161 -5.56 21.44 14.50
N TRP A 162 -4.88 20.32 14.77
CA TRP A 162 -4.72 19.22 13.82
C TRP A 162 -5.72 18.06 14.00
N ASN A 163 -6.61 18.17 14.99
CA ASN A 163 -7.69 17.21 15.25
C ASN A 163 -8.77 17.35 14.18
N TYR A 164 -8.75 16.49 13.16
CA TYR A 164 -9.62 16.64 12.00
C TYR A 164 -11.09 16.33 12.30
N ILE A 165 -11.37 15.52 13.32
CA ILE A 165 -12.74 15.06 13.64
C ILE A 165 -13.70 16.22 13.90
N PHE A 166 -13.24 17.27 14.57
CA PHE A 166 -14.08 18.42 14.88
C PHE A 166 -14.37 19.31 13.66
N TYR A 167 -13.47 19.33 12.67
CA TYR A 167 -13.59 20.23 11.51
C TYR A 167 -14.26 19.59 10.29
N LEU A 168 -14.23 18.26 10.17
CA LEU A 168 -14.73 17.55 9.00
C LEU A 168 -16.19 17.89 8.66
N GLU A 169 -17.05 17.96 9.68
CA GLU A 169 -18.47 18.25 9.49
C GLU A 169 -18.74 19.74 9.28
N VAL A 170 -18.08 20.61 10.07
CA VAL A 170 -18.35 22.05 10.06
C VAL A 170 -17.79 22.74 8.82
N MET A 171 -16.58 22.36 8.39
CA MET A 171 -15.82 23.06 7.35
C MET A 171 -15.81 22.34 6.00
N GLN A 172 -16.72 21.39 5.76
CA GLN A 172 -16.75 20.55 4.54
C GLN A 172 -16.71 21.37 3.24
N ASN A 173 -17.37 22.54 3.22
CA ASN A 173 -17.53 23.35 2.02
C ASN A 173 -16.35 24.29 1.74
N GLU A 174 -15.52 24.57 2.75
CA GLU A 174 -14.40 25.50 2.63
C GLU A 174 -13.33 24.99 1.67
N PHE A 175 -12.68 25.92 0.98
CA PHE A 175 -11.63 25.58 0.02
C PHE A 175 -10.44 24.88 0.70
N GLU A 176 -10.08 25.34 1.89
CA GLU A 176 -8.97 24.78 2.67
C GLU A 176 -9.22 23.31 3.00
N MET A 177 -10.42 22.96 3.47
CA MET A 177 -10.76 21.58 3.81
C MET A 177 -10.80 20.68 2.57
N LYS A 178 -11.28 21.19 1.44
CA LYS A 178 -11.24 20.45 0.16
C LYS A 178 -9.81 20.20 -0.29
N LEU A 179 -8.91 21.17 -0.11
CA LEU A 179 -7.50 21.01 -0.42
C LEU A 179 -6.82 20.00 0.51
N ILE A 180 -7.08 20.07 1.81
CA ILE A 180 -6.61 19.07 2.79
C ILE A 180 -7.13 17.68 2.41
N GLY A 181 -8.42 17.54 2.11
CA GLY A 181 -9.03 16.31 1.62
C GLY A 181 -8.29 15.77 0.39
N SER A 182 -8.04 16.63 -0.61
CA SER A 182 -7.35 16.23 -1.85
C SER A 182 -5.93 15.71 -1.61
N LEU A 183 -5.17 16.33 -0.70
CA LEU A 183 -3.82 15.89 -0.31
C LEU A 183 -3.86 14.57 0.45
N VAL A 184 -4.81 14.44 1.37
CA VAL A 184 -5.04 13.21 2.16
C VAL A 184 -5.46 12.05 1.25
N MET A 185 -6.26 12.30 0.21
CA MET A 185 -6.58 11.30 -0.82
C MET A 185 -5.37 10.93 -1.66
N LEU A 186 -4.50 11.88 -2.03
CA LEU A 186 -3.26 11.54 -2.73
C LEU A 186 -2.39 10.63 -1.87
N ALA A 187 -2.25 10.93 -0.58
CA ALA A 187 -1.55 10.05 0.36
C ALA A 187 -2.19 8.66 0.44
N ALA A 188 -3.51 8.58 0.58
CA ALA A 188 -4.23 7.31 0.60
C ALA A 188 -4.08 6.51 -0.70
N MET A 189 -4.08 7.15 -1.88
CA MET A 189 -3.86 6.51 -3.18
C MET A 189 -2.46 5.88 -3.28
N THR A 190 -1.43 6.51 -2.71
CA THR A 190 -0.06 5.96 -2.74
C THR A 190 0.04 4.65 -1.94
N LYS A 191 -0.42 4.62 -0.69
CA LYS A 191 -0.39 3.41 0.16
C LYS A 191 -1.36 2.32 -0.29
N SER A 192 -2.53 2.68 -0.85
CA SER A 192 -3.49 1.71 -1.39
C SER A 192 -3.19 1.26 -2.83
N ALA A 193 -2.02 1.65 -3.36
CA ALA A 193 -1.50 1.29 -4.68
C ALA A 193 -2.47 1.59 -5.85
N GLN A 194 -3.24 2.68 -5.77
CA GLN A 194 -4.12 3.09 -6.87
C GLN A 194 -3.30 3.64 -8.05
N ILE A 195 -3.87 3.64 -9.26
CA ILE A 195 -3.25 4.24 -10.45
C ILE A 195 -3.06 5.73 -10.15
N PRO A 196 -1.85 6.29 -10.34
CA PRO A 196 -0.69 5.73 -11.07
C PRO A 196 0.31 4.90 -10.23
N PHE A 197 0.23 4.93 -8.91
CA PHE A 197 1.19 4.34 -7.97
C PHE A 197 1.02 2.82 -7.75
N SER A 198 0.51 2.09 -8.74
CA SER A 198 0.21 0.65 -8.60
C SER A 198 1.43 -0.27 -8.70
N SER A 199 2.53 0.20 -9.29
CA SER A 199 3.68 -0.64 -9.66
C SER A 199 4.45 -1.25 -8.49
N TRP A 200 4.38 -0.63 -7.31
CA TRP A 200 5.19 -1.06 -6.16
C TRP A 200 4.65 -2.31 -5.47
N LEU A 201 3.33 -2.53 -5.49
CA LEU A 201 2.71 -3.64 -4.74
C LEU A 201 3.12 -5.01 -5.31
N PRO A 202 3.07 -5.27 -6.64
CA PRO A 202 3.54 -6.54 -7.20
C PRO A 202 5.06 -6.74 -7.07
N ALA A 203 5.84 -5.65 -7.08
CA ALA A 203 7.28 -5.71 -6.85
C ALA A 203 7.63 -6.09 -5.40
N ALA A 204 6.82 -5.67 -4.42
CA ALA A 204 7.01 -5.96 -3.00
C ALA A 204 6.91 -7.46 -2.65
N MET A 205 6.38 -8.29 -3.56
CA MET A 205 6.27 -9.75 -3.38
C MET A 205 7.63 -10.49 -3.38
N ALA A 206 8.74 -9.77 -3.53
CA ALA A 206 10.08 -10.26 -3.21
C ALA A 206 10.26 -10.59 -1.71
N ALA A 207 9.41 -10.05 -0.85
CA ALA A 207 9.39 -10.34 0.57
C ALA A 207 9.05 -11.81 0.88
N PRO A 208 9.45 -12.34 2.06
CA PRO A 208 9.04 -13.67 2.50
C PRO A 208 7.51 -13.78 2.64
N THR A 209 6.96 -14.98 2.45
CA THR A 209 5.49 -15.17 2.40
C THR A 209 4.75 -14.77 3.67
N PRO A 210 5.26 -14.98 4.90
CA PRO A 210 4.56 -14.51 6.10
C PRO A 210 4.44 -12.98 6.13
N VAL A 211 5.43 -12.26 5.60
CA VAL A 211 5.35 -10.79 5.46
C VAL A 211 4.29 -10.43 4.45
N SER A 212 4.26 -11.07 3.29
CA SER A 212 3.21 -10.76 2.30
C SER A 212 1.81 -11.04 2.84
N ALA A 213 1.65 -12.09 3.64
CA ALA A 213 0.40 -12.44 4.29
C ALA A 213 -0.07 -11.39 5.30
N LEU A 214 0.84 -10.63 5.93
CA LEU A 214 0.51 -9.59 6.90
C LEU A 214 0.42 -8.20 6.25
N VAL A 215 1.47 -7.79 5.53
CA VAL A 215 1.63 -6.45 4.95
C VAL A 215 0.60 -6.17 3.86
N HIS A 216 0.34 -7.14 2.98
CA HIS A 216 -0.50 -6.92 1.79
C HIS A 216 -1.97 -7.31 1.99
N SER A 217 -2.31 -8.04 3.06
CA SER A 217 -3.70 -8.45 3.32
C SER A 217 -4.47 -7.43 4.17
N SER A 218 -3.87 -6.95 5.26
CA SER A 218 -4.63 -6.41 6.40
C SER A 218 -4.10 -5.09 6.95
N THR A 219 -2.89 -4.65 6.58
CA THR A 219 -2.19 -3.57 7.31
C THR A 219 -1.70 -2.41 6.44
N LEU A 220 -0.65 -2.59 5.62
CA LEU A 220 -0.04 -1.45 4.93
C LEU A 220 -0.95 -0.88 3.85
N VAL A 221 -1.52 -1.76 3.03
CA VAL A 221 -2.31 -1.34 1.86
C VAL A 221 -3.72 -0.88 2.27
N THR A 222 -4.23 -1.41 3.37
CA THR A 222 -5.51 -1.03 3.97
C THR A 222 -5.42 0.25 4.80
N ALA A 223 -4.23 0.67 5.26
CA ALA A 223 -4.05 1.92 6.01
C ALA A 223 -4.54 3.15 5.23
N GLY A 224 -4.30 3.21 3.91
CA GLY A 224 -4.83 4.28 3.06
C GLY A 224 -6.36 4.27 2.97
N VAL A 225 -6.96 3.07 2.86
CA VAL A 225 -8.42 2.88 2.84
C VAL A 225 -9.04 3.29 4.18
N TYR A 226 -8.45 2.86 5.31
CA TYR A 226 -8.89 3.21 6.65
C TYR A 226 -8.80 4.71 6.92
N LEU A 227 -7.72 5.35 6.47
CA LEU A 227 -7.58 6.80 6.58
C LEU A 227 -8.73 7.51 5.82
N LEU A 228 -9.07 7.08 4.60
CA LEU A 228 -10.21 7.65 3.87
C LEU A 228 -11.59 7.30 4.47
N ILE A 229 -11.73 6.16 5.16
CA ILE A 229 -12.94 5.85 5.94
C ILE A 229 -13.17 6.93 7.01
N ARG A 230 -12.10 7.45 7.64
CA ARG A 230 -12.19 8.54 8.63
C ARG A 230 -12.50 9.90 8.01
N PHE A 231 -12.06 10.14 6.77
CA PHE A 231 -12.35 11.34 5.99
C PHE A 231 -13.59 11.20 5.07
N ASN A 232 -14.50 10.28 5.37
CA ASN A 232 -15.65 9.93 4.52
C ASN A 232 -16.54 11.13 4.13
N ILE A 233 -16.76 12.07 5.05
CA ILE A 233 -17.65 13.23 4.86
C ILE A 233 -17.16 14.07 3.66
N LEU A 234 -15.85 14.24 3.50
CA LEU A 234 -15.27 14.99 2.37
C LEU A 234 -15.46 14.30 1.01
N LEU A 235 -15.55 12.97 1.01
CA LEU A 235 -15.74 12.18 -0.22
C LEU A 235 -17.21 12.15 -0.66
N SER A 236 -18.13 12.20 0.31
CA SER A 236 -19.56 12.09 0.03
C SER A 236 -20.03 13.21 -0.92
N ASN A 237 -20.59 12.82 -2.07
CA ASN A 237 -21.14 13.71 -3.11
C ASN A 237 -20.21 14.82 -3.62
N SER A 238 -18.88 14.68 -3.46
CA SER A 238 -17.92 15.69 -3.92
C SER A 238 -17.28 15.32 -5.26
N TRP A 239 -16.75 16.33 -5.96
CA TRP A 239 -15.96 16.13 -7.20
C TRP A 239 -14.75 15.21 -6.95
N MET A 240 -14.15 15.33 -5.78
CA MET A 240 -13.05 14.50 -5.32
C MET A 240 -13.46 13.02 -5.21
N GLY A 241 -14.65 12.74 -4.66
CA GLY A 241 -15.23 11.40 -4.65
C GLY A 241 -15.40 10.85 -6.07
N GLN A 242 -15.96 11.63 -7.00
CA GLN A 242 -16.13 11.20 -8.39
C GLN A 242 -14.80 10.91 -9.10
N PHE A 243 -13.77 11.71 -8.84
CA PHE A 243 -12.42 11.47 -9.36
C PHE A 243 -11.82 10.17 -8.82
N LEU A 244 -11.95 9.94 -7.51
CA LEU A 244 -11.51 8.70 -6.86
C LEU A 244 -12.27 7.48 -7.43
N LEU A 245 -13.57 7.60 -7.67
CA LEU A 245 -14.40 6.54 -8.25
C LEU A 245 -13.87 6.08 -9.61
N LEU A 246 -13.49 7.02 -10.47
CA LEU A 246 -12.94 6.70 -11.79
C LEU A 246 -11.58 5.99 -11.67
N LEU A 247 -10.65 6.54 -10.88
CA LEU A 247 -9.32 5.96 -10.72
C LEU A 247 -9.37 4.56 -10.10
N SER A 248 -10.22 4.38 -9.09
CA SER A 248 -10.41 3.10 -8.40
C SER A 248 -11.14 2.06 -9.27
N GLY A 249 -12.07 2.49 -10.14
CA GLY A 249 -12.66 1.61 -11.16
C GLY A 249 -11.62 1.13 -12.18
N LEU A 250 -10.73 2.02 -12.61
CA LEU A 250 -9.65 1.68 -13.55
C LEU A 250 -8.60 0.76 -12.91
N THR A 251 -8.27 0.94 -11.63
CA THR A 251 -7.34 0.03 -10.91
C THR A 251 -7.93 -1.36 -10.78
N MET A 252 -9.22 -1.47 -10.45
CA MET A 252 -9.93 -2.73 -10.35
C MET A 252 -9.86 -3.51 -11.67
N PHE A 253 -10.11 -2.83 -12.79
CA PHE A 253 -10.06 -3.40 -14.13
C PHE A 253 -8.63 -3.79 -14.55
N MET A 254 -7.66 -2.89 -14.40
CA MET A 254 -6.26 -3.12 -14.77
C MET A 254 -5.66 -4.30 -13.99
N ALA A 255 -5.89 -4.36 -12.68
CA ALA A 255 -5.41 -5.44 -11.83
C ALA A 255 -6.05 -6.79 -12.19
N GLY A 256 -7.36 -6.79 -12.47
CA GLY A 256 -8.08 -7.99 -12.90
C GLY A 256 -7.58 -8.55 -14.24
N LEU A 257 -7.24 -7.68 -15.20
CA LEU A 257 -6.64 -8.09 -16.46
C LEU A 257 -5.21 -8.61 -16.27
N GLY A 258 -4.37 -7.89 -15.53
CA GLY A 258 -2.99 -8.32 -15.26
C GLY A 258 -2.91 -9.70 -14.58
N ALA A 259 -3.81 -9.97 -13.63
CA ALA A 259 -3.86 -11.25 -12.92
C ALA A 259 -4.16 -12.44 -13.86
N ASN A 260 -4.90 -12.21 -14.95
CA ASN A 260 -5.21 -13.25 -15.93
C ASN A 260 -4.01 -13.62 -16.83
N PHE A 261 -2.97 -12.80 -16.90
CA PHE A 261 -1.78 -13.08 -17.72
C PHE A 261 -0.53 -13.42 -16.90
N GLU A 262 -0.48 -13.04 -15.63
CA GLU A 262 0.65 -13.39 -14.73
C GLU A 262 0.65 -14.88 -14.36
N PHE A 263 1.83 -15.46 -14.16
CA PHE A 263 2.03 -16.89 -13.81
C PHE A 263 2.64 -17.12 -12.42
N ASP A 264 3.22 -16.10 -11.80
CA ASP A 264 3.74 -16.21 -10.43
C ASP A 264 2.60 -16.21 -9.42
N LEU A 265 2.49 -17.27 -8.61
CA LEU A 265 1.38 -17.44 -7.66
C LEU A 265 1.22 -16.25 -6.70
N LYS A 266 2.32 -15.73 -6.13
CA LYS A 266 2.28 -14.56 -5.25
C LYS A 266 1.82 -13.29 -5.97
N LYS A 267 2.23 -13.09 -7.23
CA LYS A 267 1.83 -11.90 -8.00
C LYS A 267 0.36 -11.95 -8.40
N ILE A 268 -0.19 -13.12 -8.72
CA ILE A 268 -1.64 -13.24 -8.95
C ILE A 268 -2.40 -12.86 -7.69
N ILE A 269 -1.98 -13.36 -6.51
CA ILE A 269 -2.62 -13.00 -5.25
C ILE A 269 -2.44 -11.50 -4.96
N ALA A 270 -1.27 -10.92 -5.23
CA ALA A 270 -1.02 -9.48 -5.12
C ALA A 270 -1.98 -8.65 -5.99
N LEU A 271 -2.10 -8.96 -7.28
CA LEU A 271 -3.01 -8.29 -8.20
C LEU A 271 -4.47 -8.47 -7.80
N SER A 272 -4.81 -9.63 -7.24
CA SER A 272 -6.13 -9.83 -6.67
C SER A 272 -6.39 -8.96 -5.44
N THR A 273 -5.38 -8.59 -4.64
CA THR A 273 -5.56 -7.58 -3.55
C THR A 273 -5.75 -6.19 -4.12
N LEU A 274 -4.96 -5.82 -5.13
CA LEU A 274 -5.08 -4.54 -5.83
C LEU A 274 -6.49 -4.33 -6.40
N SER A 275 -7.08 -5.38 -6.99
CA SER A 275 -8.47 -5.33 -7.48
C SER A 275 -9.49 -5.09 -6.37
N GLN A 276 -9.36 -5.75 -5.21
CA GLN A 276 -10.29 -5.59 -4.10
C GLN A 276 -10.13 -4.25 -3.38
N LEU A 277 -8.91 -3.72 -3.33
CA LEU A 277 -8.66 -2.36 -2.83
C LEU A 277 -9.25 -1.30 -3.75
N GLY A 278 -9.17 -1.49 -5.07
CA GLY A 278 -9.92 -0.69 -6.03
C GLY A 278 -11.42 -0.69 -5.70
N LEU A 279 -11.99 -1.87 -5.43
CA LEU A 279 -13.39 -2.01 -5.01
C LEU A 279 -13.70 -1.31 -3.68
N MET A 280 -12.82 -1.38 -2.69
CA MET A 280 -12.99 -0.65 -1.41
C MET A 280 -12.98 0.87 -1.61
N MET A 281 -12.01 1.38 -2.38
CA MET A 281 -11.85 2.81 -2.64
C MET A 281 -13.02 3.37 -3.45
N SER A 282 -13.56 2.58 -4.36
CA SER A 282 -14.66 2.96 -5.23
C SER A 282 -16.00 3.02 -4.46
N ILE A 283 -16.20 2.20 -3.43
CA ILE A 283 -17.35 2.31 -2.50
C ILE A 283 -17.21 3.54 -1.61
N LEU A 284 -16.00 3.82 -1.12
CA LEU A 284 -15.73 5.00 -0.29
C LEU A 284 -16.04 6.28 -1.05
N SER A 285 -15.71 6.36 -2.34
CA SER A 285 -16.08 7.50 -3.17
C SER A 285 -17.59 7.73 -3.31
N MET A 286 -18.42 6.69 -3.12
CA MET A 286 -19.88 6.83 -3.13
C MET A 286 -20.44 7.27 -1.76
N GLY A 287 -19.59 7.37 -0.73
CA GLY A 287 -19.99 7.75 0.63
C GLY A 287 -20.39 6.57 1.53
N PHE A 288 -20.34 5.32 1.05
CA PHE A 288 -20.75 4.15 1.84
C PHE A 288 -19.62 3.58 2.71
N TYR A 289 -19.15 4.36 3.68
CA TYR A 289 -18.00 3.99 4.51
C TYR A 289 -18.22 2.73 5.38
N LYS A 290 -19.43 2.46 5.88
CA LYS A 290 -19.71 1.26 6.69
C LYS A 290 -19.53 -0.03 5.89
N LEU A 291 -19.92 -0.04 4.60
CA LEU A 291 -19.75 -1.18 3.70
C LEU A 291 -18.29 -1.38 3.32
N ALA A 292 -17.57 -0.28 3.04
CA ALA A 292 -16.14 -0.35 2.79
C ALA A 292 -15.38 -0.91 4.01
N MET A 293 -15.72 -0.48 5.23
CA MET A 293 -15.14 -1.01 6.46
C MET A 293 -15.46 -2.50 6.64
N PHE A 294 -16.70 -2.90 6.40
CA PHE A 294 -17.11 -4.30 6.46
C PHE A 294 -16.33 -5.17 5.47
N HIS A 295 -16.19 -4.73 4.21
CA HIS A 295 -15.43 -5.47 3.20
C HIS A 295 -13.93 -5.49 3.51
N LEU A 296 -13.37 -4.42 4.08
CA LEU A 296 -11.98 -4.38 4.54
C LEU A 296 -11.70 -5.48 5.58
N LEU A 297 -12.60 -5.66 6.56
CA LEU A 297 -12.48 -6.70 7.58
C LEU A 297 -12.59 -8.12 6.99
N THR A 298 -13.59 -8.38 6.13
CA THR A 298 -13.74 -9.72 5.53
C THR A 298 -12.58 -10.03 4.58
N HIS A 299 -12.12 -9.05 3.81
CA HIS A 299 -10.95 -9.17 2.93
C HIS A 299 -9.68 -9.54 3.67
N ALA A 300 -9.41 -8.92 4.81
CA ALA A 300 -8.25 -9.22 5.63
C ALA A 300 -8.19 -10.72 6.00
N LEU A 301 -9.33 -11.31 6.38
CA LEU A 301 -9.43 -12.72 6.76
C LEU A 301 -9.10 -13.68 5.61
N PHE A 302 -9.82 -13.58 4.47
CA PHE A 302 -9.63 -14.55 3.40
C PHE A 302 -8.34 -14.33 2.59
N LYS A 303 -7.82 -13.10 2.50
CA LYS A 303 -6.52 -12.86 1.85
C LYS A 303 -5.34 -13.35 2.67
N ALA A 304 -5.37 -13.16 3.99
CA ALA A 304 -4.33 -13.71 4.85
C ALA A 304 -4.29 -15.24 4.74
N LEU A 305 -5.45 -15.90 4.68
CA LEU A 305 -5.56 -17.33 4.40
C LEU A 305 -4.96 -17.70 3.03
N LEU A 306 -5.30 -16.98 1.95
CA LEU A 306 -4.75 -17.22 0.61
C LEU A 306 -3.22 -17.13 0.58
N PHE A 307 -2.62 -16.11 1.20
CA PHE A 307 -1.17 -15.94 1.23
C PHE A 307 -0.47 -16.99 2.10
N MET A 308 -1.08 -17.46 3.20
CA MET A 308 -0.50 -18.55 4.00
C MET A 308 -0.59 -19.89 3.29
N CYS A 309 -1.73 -20.22 2.65
CA CYS A 309 -1.86 -21.42 1.83
C CYS A 309 -0.88 -21.41 0.66
N ALA A 310 -0.75 -20.27 -0.03
CA ALA A 310 0.26 -20.04 -1.05
C ALA A 310 1.68 -20.27 -0.53
N GLY A 311 1.97 -19.77 0.67
CA GLY A 311 3.25 -19.98 1.35
C GLY A 311 3.56 -21.46 1.59
N ALA A 312 2.57 -22.22 2.06
CA ALA A 312 2.71 -23.65 2.30
C ALA A 312 2.99 -24.42 1.01
N ILE A 313 2.26 -24.10 -0.07
CA ILE A 313 2.47 -24.69 -1.39
C ILE A 313 3.88 -24.37 -1.91
N ILE A 314 4.31 -23.11 -1.83
CA ILE A 314 5.64 -22.68 -2.31
C ILE A 314 6.76 -23.35 -1.50
N HIS A 315 6.60 -23.46 -0.18
CA HIS A 315 7.58 -24.11 0.69
C HIS A 315 7.77 -25.59 0.32
N ASN A 316 6.66 -26.33 0.16
CA ASN A 316 6.69 -27.74 -0.20
C ASN A 316 7.16 -27.99 -1.64
N MET A 317 7.05 -26.98 -2.50
CA MET A 317 7.51 -27.00 -3.89
C MET A 317 8.93 -26.44 -4.07
N ASN A 318 9.78 -26.50 -3.03
CA ASN A 318 11.17 -26.04 -3.04
C ASN A 318 11.33 -24.59 -3.57
N ASN A 319 10.49 -23.66 -3.11
CA ASN A 319 10.46 -22.26 -3.52
C ASN A 319 10.10 -21.99 -5.00
N SER A 320 9.57 -22.97 -5.73
CA SER A 320 8.99 -22.70 -7.06
C SER A 320 7.65 -21.98 -6.93
N GLN A 321 7.51 -20.84 -7.62
CA GLN A 321 6.34 -19.95 -7.54
C GLN A 321 5.47 -19.99 -8.80
N ASP A 322 5.98 -20.58 -9.88
CA ASP A 322 5.29 -20.62 -11.16
C ASP A 322 4.16 -21.64 -11.12
N ILE A 323 2.95 -21.17 -11.39
CA ILE A 323 1.73 -21.98 -11.38
C ILE A 323 1.76 -23.08 -12.45
N ARG A 324 2.53 -22.91 -13.53
CA ARG A 324 2.63 -23.92 -14.60
C ARG A 324 3.33 -25.21 -14.17
N LEU A 325 4.20 -25.11 -13.15
CA LEU A 325 4.91 -26.26 -12.58
C LEU A 325 4.10 -26.94 -11.47
N MET A 326 2.91 -26.44 -11.17
CA MET A 326 1.98 -27.04 -10.21
C MET A 326 1.01 -27.99 -10.94
N GLY A 327 0.15 -28.64 -10.16
CA GLY A 327 -0.88 -29.56 -10.63
C GLY A 327 -1.15 -30.63 -9.58
N GLY A 328 -2.34 -31.23 -9.58
CA GLY A 328 -2.70 -32.35 -8.71
C GLY A 328 -2.48 -32.17 -7.19
N LEU A 329 -2.38 -30.94 -6.68
CA LEU A 329 -2.12 -30.68 -5.25
C LEU A 329 -3.24 -31.21 -4.33
N SER A 330 -4.45 -31.38 -4.86
CA SER A 330 -5.60 -31.93 -4.13
C SER A 330 -5.37 -33.35 -3.60
N ILE A 331 -4.52 -34.14 -4.26
CA ILE A 331 -4.21 -35.53 -3.88
C ILE A 331 -3.10 -35.56 -2.82
N HIS A 332 -2.08 -34.71 -2.97
CA HIS A 332 -0.88 -34.75 -2.13
C HIS A 332 -0.99 -33.89 -0.86
N MET A 333 -1.68 -32.76 -0.95
CA MET A 333 -1.82 -31.79 0.14
C MET A 333 -3.31 -31.42 0.32
N PRO A 334 -4.15 -32.37 0.79
CA PRO A 334 -5.61 -32.21 0.79
C PRO A 334 -6.10 -31.11 1.73
N LEU A 335 -5.41 -30.86 2.85
CA LEU A 335 -5.87 -29.89 3.84
C LEU A 335 -5.55 -28.46 3.40
N THR A 336 -4.33 -28.23 2.92
CA THR A 336 -3.94 -26.92 2.38
C THR A 336 -4.70 -26.59 1.11
N SER A 337 -4.94 -27.57 0.23
CA SER A 337 -5.75 -27.38 -0.98
C SER A 337 -7.21 -27.04 -0.67
N ALA A 338 -7.83 -27.68 0.33
CA ALA A 338 -9.16 -27.31 0.80
C ALA A 338 -9.20 -25.86 1.33
N CYS A 339 -8.24 -25.46 2.18
CA CYS A 339 -8.14 -24.09 2.69
C CYS A 339 -7.96 -23.07 1.56
N PHE A 340 -7.14 -23.39 0.57
CA PHE A 340 -6.89 -22.56 -0.58
C PHE A 340 -8.13 -22.40 -1.47
N ASN A 341 -8.90 -23.46 -1.70
CA ASN A 341 -10.12 -23.40 -2.50
C ASN A 341 -11.25 -22.65 -1.78
N VAL A 342 -11.44 -22.86 -0.48
CA VAL A 342 -12.45 -22.11 0.30
C VAL A 342 -12.15 -20.62 0.25
N SER A 343 -10.88 -20.23 0.37
CA SER A 343 -10.49 -18.82 0.31
C SER A 343 -10.57 -18.21 -1.10
N ASN A 344 -10.30 -18.98 -2.15
CA ASN A 344 -10.57 -18.56 -3.54
C ASN A 344 -12.07 -18.37 -3.82
N LEU A 345 -12.93 -19.27 -3.33
CA LEU A 345 -14.38 -19.14 -3.47
C LEU A 345 -14.93 -17.96 -2.65
N ALA A 346 -14.34 -17.69 -1.48
CA ALA A 346 -14.66 -16.50 -0.70
C ALA A 346 -14.30 -15.21 -1.49
N LEU A 347 -13.17 -15.17 -2.19
CA LEU A 347 -12.77 -14.04 -3.06
C LEU A 347 -13.75 -13.83 -4.22
N CYS A 348 -14.28 -14.92 -4.80
CA CYS A 348 -15.30 -14.85 -5.85
C CYS A 348 -16.60 -14.22 -5.36
N GLY A 349 -16.94 -14.42 -4.08
CA GLY A 349 -18.23 -14.04 -3.51
C GLY A 349 -19.27 -15.17 -3.62
N MET A 350 -18.84 -16.44 -3.56
CA MET A 350 -19.77 -17.57 -3.54
C MET A 350 -20.69 -17.53 -2.32
N PRO A 351 -21.97 -17.95 -2.46
CA PRO A 351 -22.96 -17.84 -1.40
C PRO A 351 -22.49 -18.52 -0.11
N PHE A 352 -22.87 -17.93 1.02
CA PHE A 352 -22.53 -18.33 2.40
C PHE A 352 -21.09 -18.11 2.87
N LEU A 353 -20.14 -17.83 1.98
CA LEU A 353 -18.76 -17.47 2.39
C LEU A 353 -18.66 -15.98 2.73
N ALA A 354 -17.62 -15.57 3.47
CA ALA A 354 -17.50 -14.19 3.95
C ALA A 354 -17.50 -13.11 2.85
N GLY A 355 -17.00 -13.43 1.66
CA GLY A 355 -17.00 -12.50 0.54
C GLY A 355 -18.39 -12.20 -0.01
N PHE A 356 -19.33 -13.16 0.04
CA PHE A 356 -20.70 -12.95 -0.46
C PHE A 356 -21.40 -11.84 0.32
N TYR A 357 -21.38 -11.92 1.66
CA TYR A 357 -22.05 -10.94 2.51
C TYR A 357 -21.60 -9.50 2.26
N SER A 358 -20.33 -9.30 1.89
CA SER A 358 -19.79 -7.97 1.61
C SER A 358 -19.92 -7.58 0.13
N LYS A 359 -19.30 -8.37 -0.76
CA LYS A 359 -19.14 -8.02 -2.17
C LYS A 359 -20.47 -7.98 -2.94
N ASP A 360 -21.40 -8.88 -2.64
CA ASP A 360 -22.70 -8.90 -3.34
C ASP A 360 -23.56 -7.70 -2.93
N VAL A 361 -23.65 -7.42 -1.62
CA VAL A 361 -24.35 -6.22 -1.09
C VAL A 361 -23.76 -4.94 -1.67
N ILE A 362 -22.44 -4.86 -1.80
CA ILE A 362 -21.76 -3.73 -2.45
C ILE A 362 -22.24 -3.55 -3.89
N LEU A 363 -22.21 -4.62 -4.69
CA LEU A 363 -22.59 -4.55 -6.10
C LEU A 363 -24.06 -4.20 -6.28
N GLU A 364 -24.93 -4.66 -5.39
CA GLU A 364 -26.35 -4.28 -5.40
C GLU A 364 -26.58 -2.82 -5.08
N ILE A 365 -25.82 -2.25 -4.14
CA ILE A 365 -25.92 -0.83 -3.81
C ILE A 365 -25.39 0.04 -4.95
N VAL A 366 -24.33 -0.41 -5.64
CA VAL A 366 -23.84 0.18 -6.88
C VAL A 366 -24.98 0.23 -7.92
N MET A 367 -25.79 -0.83 -8.06
CA MET A 367 -26.94 -0.82 -8.99
C MET A 367 -28.01 0.22 -8.66
N ILE A 368 -28.24 0.48 -7.37
CA ILE A 368 -29.27 1.43 -6.91
C ILE A 368 -28.76 2.87 -7.06
N SER A 369 -27.47 3.08 -6.86
CA SER A 369 -26.87 4.41 -6.88
C SER A 369 -26.75 4.98 -8.30
N ASN A 370 -26.83 6.31 -8.40
CA ASN A 370 -26.71 7.05 -9.66
C ASN A 370 -25.24 7.13 -10.10
N ILE A 371 -24.77 6.10 -10.78
CA ILE A 371 -23.39 6.00 -11.28
C ILE A 371 -23.36 6.16 -12.81
N ASN A 372 -22.27 6.72 -13.34
CA ASN A 372 -22.03 6.78 -14.78
C ASN A 372 -21.96 5.37 -15.40
N LEU A 373 -22.47 5.22 -16.62
CA LEU A 373 -22.46 3.95 -17.35
C LEU A 373 -21.06 3.33 -17.48
N PHE A 374 -20.03 4.17 -17.65
CA PHE A 374 -18.65 3.71 -17.77
C PHE A 374 -18.14 3.06 -16.46
N SER A 375 -18.34 3.74 -15.31
CA SER A 375 -17.99 3.17 -14.00
C SER A 375 -18.80 1.92 -13.69
N PHE A 376 -20.08 1.88 -14.06
CA PHE A 376 -20.91 0.68 -13.95
C PHE A 376 -20.29 -0.50 -14.72
N PHE A 377 -19.90 -0.28 -15.98
CA PHE A 377 -19.23 -1.31 -16.79
C PHE A 377 -17.94 -1.81 -16.13
N LEU A 378 -17.11 -0.89 -15.60
CA LEU A 378 -15.87 -1.26 -14.92
C LEU A 378 -16.11 -2.19 -13.72
N TYR A 379 -17.13 -1.96 -12.89
CA TYR A 379 -17.47 -2.84 -11.76
C TYR A 379 -17.86 -4.25 -12.19
N PHE A 380 -18.81 -4.39 -13.12
CA PHE A 380 -19.30 -5.72 -13.52
C PHE A 380 -18.27 -6.49 -14.33
N PHE A 381 -17.55 -5.83 -15.24
CA PHE A 381 -16.53 -6.53 -16.00
C PHE A 381 -15.36 -6.97 -15.11
N SER A 382 -14.89 -6.10 -14.22
CA SER A 382 -13.79 -6.45 -13.32
C SER A 382 -14.16 -7.53 -12.30
N THR A 383 -15.41 -7.56 -11.79
CA THR A 383 -15.88 -8.66 -10.95
C THR A 383 -15.90 -9.99 -11.72
N GLY A 384 -16.31 -9.98 -12.99
CA GLY A 384 -16.17 -11.14 -13.88
C GLY A 384 -14.72 -11.59 -14.04
N LEU A 385 -13.78 -10.65 -14.21
CA LEU A 385 -12.34 -10.95 -14.26
C LEU A 385 -11.82 -11.54 -12.95
N THR A 386 -12.35 -11.12 -11.78
CA THR A 386 -11.96 -11.71 -10.49
C THR A 386 -12.29 -13.19 -10.42
N VAL A 387 -13.45 -13.56 -10.94
CA VAL A 387 -13.86 -14.96 -10.99
C VAL A 387 -13.04 -15.71 -12.05
N CYS A 388 -12.76 -15.10 -13.20
CA CYS A 388 -11.92 -15.69 -14.24
C CYS A 388 -10.53 -16.10 -13.74
N TYR A 389 -9.75 -15.19 -13.12
CA TYR A 389 -8.40 -15.56 -12.65
C TYR A 389 -8.44 -16.55 -11.48
N SER A 390 -9.48 -16.52 -10.64
CA SER A 390 -9.59 -17.44 -9.50
C SER A 390 -9.83 -18.89 -9.97
N PHE A 391 -10.73 -19.10 -10.93
CA PHE A 391 -10.96 -20.43 -11.52
C PHE A 391 -9.77 -20.89 -12.36
N ARG A 392 -9.07 -19.98 -13.05
CA ARG A 392 -7.77 -20.28 -13.67
C ARG A 392 -6.76 -20.80 -12.63
N LEU A 393 -6.67 -20.14 -11.48
CA LEU A 393 -5.74 -20.54 -10.42
C LEU A 393 -6.12 -21.92 -9.86
N VAL A 394 -7.42 -22.16 -9.59
CA VAL A 394 -7.92 -23.49 -9.19
C VAL A 394 -7.55 -24.55 -10.22
N TYR A 395 -7.69 -24.25 -11.52
CA TYR A 395 -7.37 -25.20 -12.58
C TYR A 395 -5.89 -25.63 -12.50
N TYR A 396 -4.95 -24.69 -12.59
CA TYR A 396 -3.53 -25.03 -12.65
C TYR A 396 -2.96 -25.59 -11.34
N SER A 397 -3.52 -25.22 -10.19
CA SER A 397 -3.02 -25.69 -8.89
C SER A 397 -3.62 -27.05 -8.49
N MET A 398 -4.91 -27.25 -8.71
CA MET A 398 -5.65 -28.37 -8.13
C MET A 398 -6.06 -29.45 -9.12
N THR A 399 -6.35 -29.06 -10.37
CA THR A 399 -6.81 -29.99 -11.41
C THR A 399 -5.68 -30.34 -12.37
N GLY A 400 -5.81 -31.49 -13.02
CA GLY A 400 -4.78 -32.01 -13.92
C GLY A 400 -3.69 -32.78 -13.20
N ASP A 401 -2.72 -33.24 -13.99
CA ASP A 401 -1.60 -34.05 -13.53
C ASP A 401 -0.54 -33.17 -12.85
N LEU A 402 0.29 -33.78 -11.99
CA LEU A 402 1.41 -33.08 -11.37
C LEU A 402 2.49 -32.80 -12.40
N ASN A 403 2.74 -31.51 -12.67
CA ASN A 403 3.81 -31.03 -13.54
C ASN A 403 5.12 -30.76 -12.80
N CYS A 404 5.19 -31.14 -11.53
CA CYS A 404 6.32 -30.83 -10.68
C CYS A 404 7.52 -31.73 -10.99
N SER A 405 8.71 -31.41 -10.45
CA SER A 405 9.87 -32.30 -10.56
C SER A 405 9.59 -33.69 -9.98
N SER A 406 10.19 -34.72 -10.58
CA SER A 406 9.96 -36.12 -10.20
C SER A 406 10.38 -36.44 -8.76
N LEU A 407 11.31 -35.67 -8.19
CA LEU A 407 11.78 -35.80 -6.81
C LEU A 407 11.15 -34.71 -5.94
N ASN A 408 9.86 -34.85 -5.65
CA ASN A 408 9.13 -33.90 -4.83
C ASN A 408 8.67 -34.52 -3.50
N VAL A 409 8.88 -33.77 -2.42
CA VAL A 409 8.42 -34.12 -1.06
C VAL A 409 7.20 -33.25 -0.73
N LEU A 410 6.07 -33.58 -1.36
CA LEU A 410 4.80 -32.88 -1.10
C LEU A 410 4.08 -33.52 0.08
N ASN A 411 4.22 -32.92 1.27
CA ASN A 411 3.57 -33.40 2.49
C ASN A 411 2.84 -32.27 3.24
N ASP A 412 1.67 -32.58 3.79
CA ASP A 412 0.92 -31.73 4.73
C ASP A 412 1.31 -32.04 6.21
N GLU A 413 2.56 -32.43 6.49
CA GLU A 413 2.99 -32.83 7.85
C GLU A 413 3.29 -31.65 8.78
N GLY A 414 3.36 -30.43 8.23
CA GLY A 414 3.66 -29.22 8.99
C GLY A 414 2.51 -28.75 9.88
N TRP A 415 2.39 -29.35 11.06
CA TRP A 415 1.26 -29.12 11.97
C TRP A 415 1.15 -27.67 12.46
N VAL A 416 2.25 -26.93 12.56
CA VAL A 416 2.24 -25.54 13.05
C VAL A 416 1.65 -24.62 11.98
N MET A 417 2.13 -24.75 10.74
CA MET A 417 1.58 -24.06 9.58
C MET A 417 0.09 -24.39 9.39
N LEU A 418 -0.27 -25.68 9.44
CA LEU A 418 -1.66 -26.12 9.29
C LEU A 418 -2.58 -25.53 10.37
N ARG A 419 -2.19 -25.56 11.64
CA ARG A 419 -3.00 -24.97 12.73
C ARG A 419 -3.19 -23.46 12.55
N GLY A 420 -2.16 -22.75 12.09
CA GLY A 420 -2.27 -21.32 11.75
C GLY A 420 -3.29 -21.04 10.65
N MET A 421 -3.27 -21.87 9.59
CA MET A 421 -4.21 -21.78 8.47
C MET A 421 -5.65 -22.16 8.88
N MET A 422 -5.83 -23.23 9.65
CA MET A 422 -7.15 -23.68 10.10
C MET A 422 -7.85 -22.65 10.99
N GLY A 423 -7.11 -21.90 11.81
CA GLY A 423 -7.66 -20.79 12.58
C GLY A 423 -8.30 -19.71 11.71
N LEU A 424 -7.64 -19.32 10.60
CA LEU A 424 -8.22 -18.37 9.65
C LEU A 424 -9.32 -18.99 8.77
N LEU A 425 -9.24 -20.29 8.46
CA LEU A 425 -10.30 -20.97 7.69
C LEU A 425 -11.66 -20.83 8.38
N ILE A 426 -11.72 -21.12 9.67
CA ILE A 426 -12.96 -21.04 10.47
C ILE A 426 -13.51 -19.60 10.42
N MET A 427 -12.64 -18.61 10.56
CA MET A 427 -13.03 -17.20 10.47
C MET A 427 -13.41 -16.76 9.05
N SER A 428 -12.84 -17.35 8.00
CA SER A 428 -13.21 -17.04 6.61
C SER A 428 -14.62 -17.52 6.24
N ILE A 429 -15.10 -18.57 6.91
CA ILE A 429 -16.44 -19.13 6.71
C ILE A 429 -17.47 -18.38 7.56
N ILE A 430 -17.19 -18.25 8.86
CA ILE A 430 -18.17 -17.73 9.84
C ILE A 430 -18.08 -16.19 9.99
N GLY A 431 -16.89 -15.62 9.83
CA GLY A 431 -16.63 -14.22 10.18
C GLY A 431 -17.45 -13.22 9.37
N GLY A 432 -17.75 -13.50 8.10
CA GLY A 432 -18.56 -12.60 7.28
C GLY A 432 -20.03 -12.52 7.71
N SER A 433 -20.65 -13.66 8.07
CA SER A 433 -22.03 -13.66 8.58
C SER A 433 -22.11 -13.02 9.96
N MET A 434 -21.16 -13.35 10.85
CA MET A 434 -21.06 -12.73 12.17
C MET A 434 -20.91 -11.21 12.07
N LEU A 435 -19.98 -10.73 11.26
CA LEU A 435 -19.75 -9.29 11.10
C LEU A 435 -20.95 -8.57 10.46
N ASN A 436 -21.65 -9.19 9.51
CA ASN A 436 -22.84 -8.60 8.88
C ASN A 436 -23.93 -8.34 9.93
N TRP A 437 -24.24 -9.34 10.76
CA TRP A 437 -25.24 -9.21 11.82
C TRP A 437 -24.84 -8.21 12.92
N LEU A 438 -23.53 -8.03 13.15
CA LEU A 438 -23.02 -7.07 14.13
C LEU A 438 -23.05 -5.63 13.60
N ILE A 439 -22.54 -5.39 12.39
CA ILE A 439 -22.35 -4.02 11.86
C ILE A 439 -23.66 -3.42 11.33
N PHE A 440 -24.55 -4.25 10.78
CA PHE A 440 -25.81 -3.83 10.17
C PHE A 440 -27.02 -4.33 10.98
N PRO A 441 -27.40 -3.65 12.09
CA PRO A 441 -28.60 -4.02 12.85
C PRO A 441 -29.87 -3.82 12.03
N VAL A 442 -29.85 -2.87 11.09
CA VAL A 442 -30.91 -2.64 10.10
C VAL A 442 -30.35 -2.97 8.72
N PRO A 443 -30.92 -3.96 8.00
CA PRO A 443 -30.48 -4.28 6.66
C PRO A 443 -30.82 -3.13 5.69
N TYR A 444 -29.94 -2.89 4.71
CA TYR A 444 -30.24 -1.94 3.64
C TYR A 444 -31.45 -2.42 2.82
N MET A 445 -32.40 -1.52 2.55
CA MET A 445 -33.52 -1.81 1.66
C MET A 445 -33.03 -1.79 0.21
N ILE A 446 -32.90 -2.96 -0.40
CA ILE A 446 -32.45 -3.11 -1.80
C ILE A 446 -33.67 -3.42 -2.67
N CYS A 447 -34.15 -2.41 -3.40
CA CYS A 447 -35.26 -2.55 -4.36
C CYS A 447 -34.71 -2.59 -5.79
N LEU A 448 -34.55 -3.78 -6.35
CA LEU A 448 -34.04 -3.99 -7.72
C LEU A 448 -34.99 -4.87 -8.54
N PRO A 449 -35.14 -4.63 -9.86
CA PRO A 449 -35.82 -5.58 -10.75
C PRO A 449 -35.02 -6.88 -10.85
N LEU A 450 -35.72 -8.00 -11.10
CA LEU A 450 -35.14 -9.36 -11.11
C LEU A 450 -33.88 -9.48 -12.00
N TYR A 451 -33.89 -8.83 -13.17
CA TYR A 451 -32.75 -8.83 -14.09
C TYR A 451 -31.48 -8.24 -13.45
N LEU A 452 -31.59 -7.11 -12.76
CA LEU A 452 -30.42 -6.47 -12.11
C LEU A 452 -29.98 -7.25 -10.87
N LYS A 453 -30.92 -7.85 -10.12
CA LYS A 453 -30.59 -8.67 -8.95
C LYS A 453 -29.82 -9.94 -9.33
N LEU A 454 -30.13 -10.57 -10.47
CA LEU A 454 -29.43 -11.75 -10.95
C LEU A 454 -28.12 -11.44 -11.71
N LEU A 455 -27.85 -10.17 -12.02
CA LEU A 455 -26.71 -9.80 -12.86
C LEU A 455 -25.36 -10.16 -12.22
N THR A 456 -25.20 -9.98 -10.90
CA THR A 456 -23.95 -10.35 -10.19
C THR A 456 -23.64 -11.84 -10.33
N LEU A 457 -24.65 -12.68 -10.15
CA LEU A 457 -24.54 -14.14 -10.28
C LEU A 457 -24.25 -14.55 -11.72
N PHE A 458 -24.92 -13.96 -12.72
CA PHE A 458 -24.62 -14.24 -14.13
C PHE A 458 -23.17 -13.90 -14.49
N VAL A 459 -22.69 -12.73 -14.06
CA VAL A 459 -21.30 -12.30 -14.30
C VAL A 459 -20.30 -13.28 -13.67
N CYS A 460 -20.58 -13.76 -12.45
CA CYS A 460 -19.72 -14.75 -11.79
C CYS A 460 -19.69 -16.08 -12.55
N ILE A 461 -20.84 -16.60 -12.98
CA ILE A 461 -20.91 -17.87 -13.72
C ILE A 461 -20.17 -17.76 -15.06
N PHE A 462 -20.45 -16.72 -15.85
CA PHE A 462 -19.75 -16.52 -17.12
C PHE A 462 -18.25 -16.35 -16.91
N GLY A 463 -17.83 -15.53 -15.93
CA GLY A 463 -16.42 -15.34 -15.62
C GLY A 463 -15.69 -16.64 -15.25
N GLY A 464 -16.32 -17.48 -14.41
CA GLY A 464 -15.76 -18.77 -14.03
C GLY A 464 -15.65 -19.76 -15.19
N LEU A 465 -16.70 -19.84 -16.02
CA LEU A 465 -16.69 -20.66 -17.24
C LEU A 465 -15.60 -20.21 -18.20
N PHE A 466 -15.47 -18.90 -18.46
CA PHE A 466 -14.41 -18.38 -19.32
C PHE A 466 -13.03 -18.69 -18.76
N GLY A 467 -12.79 -18.47 -17.46
CA GLY A 467 -11.50 -18.74 -16.84
C GLY A 467 -11.09 -20.21 -16.95
N TYR A 468 -12.02 -21.13 -16.67
CA TYR A 468 -11.78 -22.56 -16.77
C TYR A 468 -11.54 -23.00 -18.22
N LEU A 469 -12.41 -22.62 -19.15
CA LEU A 469 -12.28 -22.99 -20.57
C LEU A 469 -11.00 -22.46 -21.23
N ILE A 470 -10.59 -21.24 -20.91
CA ILE A 470 -9.33 -20.66 -21.41
C ILE A 470 -8.14 -21.48 -20.91
N SER A 471 -8.20 -21.98 -19.68
CA SER A 471 -7.11 -22.78 -19.10
C SER A 471 -7.06 -24.22 -19.62
N VAL A 472 -8.21 -24.79 -20.04
CA VAL A 472 -8.33 -26.15 -20.62
C VAL A 472 -7.92 -26.18 -22.11
N SER A 473 -7.05 -25.27 -22.55
CA SER A 473 -6.53 -25.30 -23.92
C SER A 473 -5.49 -26.41 -24.09
N ASN A 474 -5.79 -27.41 -24.91
CA ASN A 474 -4.83 -28.45 -25.30
C ASN A 474 -3.76 -27.90 -26.26
N LEU A 475 -2.61 -28.60 -26.30
CA LEU A 475 -1.46 -28.29 -27.16
C LEU A 475 -1.79 -28.19 -28.66
N TYR A 476 -2.91 -28.78 -29.11
CA TYR A 476 -3.35 -28.74 -30.50
C TYR A 476 -4.03 -27.43 -30.92
N THR A 477 -4.18 -26.46 -30.01
CA THR A 477 -4.79 -25.17 -30.32
C THR A 477 -3.73 -24.13 -30.73
N MET A 478 -4.05 -23.27 -31.69
CA MET A 478 -3.19 -22.14 -32.04
C MET A 478 -3.00 -21.22 -30.83
N ASN A 479 -1.75 -20.89 -30.50
CA ASN A 479 -1.40 -19.96 -29.42
C ASN A 479 -1.89 -18.54 -29.75
N LYS A 480 -3.14 -18.23 -29.39
CA LYS A 480 -3.75 -16.90 -29.57
C LYS A 480 -2.95 -15.78 -28.90
N SER A 481 -2.25 -16.08 -27.80
CA SER A 481 -1.38 -15.13 -27.11
C SER A 481 -0.20 -14.67 -27.98
N MET A 482 0.41 -15.58 -28.74
CA MET A 482 1.50 -15.24 -29.66
C MET A 482 1.00 -14.42 -30.85
N ILE A 483 -0.20 -14.71 -31.36
CA ILE A 483 -0.80 -13.94 -32.46
C ILE A 483 -1.06 -12.48 -32.03
N PHE A 484 -1.53 -12.27 -30.80
CA PHE A 484 -1.80 -10.95 -30.23
C PHE A 484 -0.75 -10.52 -29.20
N TYR A 485 0.53 -10.76 -29.49
CA TYR A 485 1.62 -10.54 -28.53
C TYR A 485 1.62 -9.13 -27.91
N ASN A 486 1.46 -8.08 -28.74
CA ASN A 486 1.45 -6.70 -28.25
C ASN A 486 0.33 -6.43 -27.25
N LEU A 487 -0.88 -6.96 -27.50
CA LEU A 487 -2.01 -6.82 -26.59
C LEU A 487 -1.76 -7.59 -25.30
N THR A 488 -1.29 -8.84 -25.40
CA THR A 488 -1.00 -9.66 -24.21
C THR A 488 0.12 -9.06 -23.36
N ASN A 489 1.14 -8.47 -23.98
CA ASN A 489 2.23 -7.82 -23.26
C ASN A 489 1.76 -6.56 -22.55
N PHE A 490 0.93 -5.73 -23.21
CA PHE A 490 0.33 -4.55 -22.60
C PHE A 490 -0.57 -4.89 -21.40
N MET A 491 -1.43 -5.90 -21.55
CA MET A 491 -2.35 -6.31 -20.48
C MET A 491 -1.62 -7.04 -19.34
N GLY A 492 -0.60 -7.85 -19.65
CA GLY A 492 0.18 -8.56 -18.63
C GLY A 492 1.11 -7.65 -17.82
N SER A 493 1.69 -6.62 -18.44
CA SER A 493 2.64 -5.70 -17.78
C SER A 493 1.99 -4.55 -16.98
N MET A 494 0.72 -4.67 -16.59
CA MET A 494 -0.06 -3.61 -15.93
C MET A 494 -0.01 -2.28 -16.70
N TRP A 495 -0.32 -2.33 -18.00
CA TRP A 495 -0.28 -1.17 -18.90
C TRP A 495 1.08 -0.46 -18.92
N PHE A 496 2.17 -1.22 -18.77
CA PHE A 496 3.54 -0.71 -18.65
C PHE A 496 3.77 0.30 -17.51
N MET A 497 2.88 0.37 -16.51
CA MET A 497 3.03 1.27 -15.35
C MET A 497 4.36 1.10 -14.60
N PRO A 498 4.88 -0.13 -14.38
CA PRO A 498 6.20 -0.31 -13.79
C PRO A 498 7.30 0.44 -14.57
N TYR A 499 7.33 0.32 -15.90
CA TYR A 499 8.34 0.97 -16.73
C TYR A 499 8.21 2.50 -16.76
N ILE A 500 6.99 3.03 -16.78
CA ILE A 500 6.74 4.47 -16.71
C ILE A 500 7.27 5.03 -15.38
N SER A 501 6.96 4.34 -14.27
CA SER A 501 7.37 4.78 -12.93
C SER A 501 8.87 4.69 -12.68
N THR A 502 9.55 3.67 -13.20
CA THR A 502 11.00 3.46 -12.94
C THR A 502 11.88 4.17 -13.96
N TYR A 503 11.66 3.98 -15.26
CA TYR A 503 12.53 4.56 -16.28
C TYR A 503 12.11 5.98 -16.65
N GLY A 504 10.80 6.23 -16.82
CA GLY A 504 10.30 7.53 -17.26
C GLY A 504 10.50 8.62 -16.21
N VAL A 505 9.93 8.43 -15.01
CA VAL A 505 9.92 9.47 -13.96
C VAL A 505 11.32 9.75 -13.41
N ILE A 506 12.18 8.74 -13.27
CA ILE A 506 13.50 8.89 -12.64
C ILE A 506 14.52 9.53 -13.60
N PHE A 507 14.38 9.33 -14.91
CA PHE A 507 15.37 9.81 -15.89
C PHE A 507 15.51 11.34 -15.92
N TYR A 508 14.39 12.08 -15.87
CA TYR A 508 14.44 13.54 -15.95
C TYR A 508 15.14 14.19 -14.75
N PRO A 509 14.77 13.90 -13.47
CA PRO A 509 15.44 14.48 -12.31
C PRO A 509 16.94 14.13 -12.24
N LEU A 510 17.33 12.91 -12.63
CA LEU A 510 18.74 12.52 -12.64
C LEU A 510 19.55 13.30 -13.68
N ASN A 511 19.02 13.48 -14.89
CA ASN A 511 19.68 14.27 -15.93
C ASN A 511 19.79 15.74 -15.51
N TYR A 512 18.72 16.32 -14.95
CA TYR A 512 18.77 17.69 -14.41
C TYR A 512 19.78 17.81 -13.26
N GLY A 513 19.84 16.84 -12.35
CA GLY A 513 20.84 16.81 -11.27
C GLY A 513 22.28 16.80 -11.80
N GLN A 514 22.54 16.03 -12.86
CA GLN A 514 23.86 16.00 -13.52
C GLN A 514 24.20 17.33 -14.19
N VAL A 515 23.22 17.99 -14.82
CA VAL A 515 23.43 19.32 -15.41
C VAL A 515 23.72 20.34 -14.32
N VAL A 516 22.93 20.37 -13.24
CA VAL A 516 23.14 21.28 -12.10
C VAL A 516 24.53 21.07 -11.49
N SER A 517 24.95 19.83 -11.22
CA SER A 517 26.27 19.57 -10.64
C SER A 517 27.41 20.03 -11.57
N LYS A 518 27.28 19.84 -12.89
CA LYS A 518 28.32 20.20 -13.86
C LYS A 518 28.38 21.70 -14.14
N SER A 519 27.22 22.32 -14.40
CA SER A 519 27.19 23.73 -14.81
C SER A 519 27.18 24.66 -13.61
N PHE A 520 26.40 24.36 -12.58
CA PHE A 520 26.22 25.29 -11.45
C PHE A 520 27.31 25.09 -10.40
N ASP A 521 27.40 23.90 -9.81
CA ASP A 521 28.33 23.64 -8.70
C ASP A 521 29.79 23.67 -9.16
N GLN A 522 30.14 22.84 -10.15
CA GLN A 522 31.51 22.75 -10.67
C GLN A 522 31.87 23.85 -11.69
N GLY A 523 30.88 24.60 -12.19
CA GLY A 523 31.07 25.63 -13.21
C GLY A 523 30.98 27.03 -12.63
N TRP A 524 29.76 27.59 -12.61
CA TRP A 524 29.51 28.98 -12.23
C TRP A 524 29.90 29.31 -10.79
N SER A 525 29.66 28.40 -9.83
CA SER A 525 30.02 28.63 -8.43
C SER A 525 31.54 28.69 -8.25
N GLU A 526 32.30 27.80 -8.90
CA GLU A 526 33.76 27.84 -8.87
C GLU A 526 34.32 29.05 -9.63
N TYR A 527 33.71 29.42 -10.76
CA TYR A 527 34.08 30.60 -11.53
C TYR A 527 33.89 31.87 -10.70
N PHE A 528 32.70 32.15 -10.17
CA PHE A 528 32.48 33.36 -9.36
C PHE A 528 33.16 33.32 -7.99
N GLY A 529 33.43 32.14 -7.46
CA GLY A 529 34.08 31.93 -6.17
C GLY A 529 35.60 31.88 -6.30
N GLY A 530 36.17 30.72 -5.97
CA GLY A 530 37.60 30.56 -5.74
C GLY A 530 38.47 30.76 -6.97
N GLN A 531 38.05 30.32 -8.16
CA GLN A 531 38.92 30.34 -9.34
C GLN A 531 39.16 31.77 -9.85
N HIS A 532 38.12 32.59 -9.95
CA HIS A 532 38.29 33.97 -10.40
C HIS A 532 38.96 34.84 -9.33
N LEU A 533 38.67 34.62 -8.04
CA LEU A 533 39.41 35.28 -6.96
C LEU A 533 40.90 34.94 -7.00
N TYR A 534 41.25 33.67 -7.18
CA TYR A 534 42.65 33.23 -7.33
C TYR A 534 43.31 33.90 -8.53
N GLN A 535 42.66 33.90 -9.70
CA GLN A 535 43.18 34.56 -10.90
C GLN A 535 43.36 36.07 -10.69
N ASN A 536 42.41 36.73 -10.03
CA ASN A 536 42.52 38.16 -9.73
C ASN A 536 43.67 38.46 -8.77
N LEU A 537 43.79 37.70 -7.67
CA LEU A 537 44.89 37.86 -6.72
C LEU A 537 46.24 37.60 -7.37
N MET A 538 46.34 36.59 -8.23
CA MET A 538 47.54 36.31 -9.01
C MET A 538 47.89 37.49 -9.92
N ASN A 539 46.91 38.03 -10.67
CA ASN A 539 47.12 39.19 -11.53
C ASN A 539 47.52 40.44 -10.73
N TYR A 540 46.87 40.72 -9.59
CA TYR A 540 47.24 41.82 -8.71
C TYR A 540 48.67 41.66 -8.17
N SER A 541 49.04 40.46 -7.72
CA SER A 541 50.41 40.19 -7.24
C SER A 541 51.46 40.42 -8.32
N GLN A 542 51.18 40.03 -9.57
CA GLN A 542 52.07 40.28 -10.71
C GLN A 542 52.19 41.78 -11.00
N THR A 543 51.08 42.53 -10.97
CA THR A 543 51.13 43.99 -11.16
C THR A 543 51.90 44.71 -10.04
N LEU A 544 51.73 44.27 -8.78
CA LEU A 544 52.48 44.80 -7.64
C LEU A 544 53.98 44.50 -7.76
N PHE A 545 54.34 43.29 -8.19
CA PHE A 545 55.74 42.92 -8.43
C PHE A 545 56.40 43.83 -9.46
N LEU A 546 55.71 44.16 -10.55
CA LEU A 546 56.24 45.09 -11.58
C LEU A 546 56.45 46.50 -11.01
N ILE A 547 55.54 47.00 -10.17
CA ILE A 547 55.70 48.30 -9.50
C ILE A 547 56.91 48.27 -8.55
N HIS A 548 57.11 47.14 -7.85
CA HIS A 548 58.23 46.97 -6.94
C HIS A 548 59.59 46.82 -7.65
N ASN A 549 59.62 46.29 -8.85
CA ASN A 549 60.86 46.08 -9.60
C ASN A 549 61.34 47.35 -10.33
N ASN A 550 61.27 48.49 -9.65
CA ASN A 550 61.73 49.79 -10.14
C ASN A 550 63.06 50.19 -9.50
N ASN A 551 63.82 51.04 -10.19
CA ASN A 551 65.09 51.56 -9.69
C ASN A 551 64.90 52.35 -8.37
N LEU A 552 65.90 52.32 -7.49
CA LEU A 552 65.91 53.00 -6.18
C LEU A 552 65.54 54.50 -6.26
N LYS A 553 65.88 55.17 -7.37
CA LYS A 553 65.50 56.56 -7.66
C LYS A 553 63.98 56.79 -7.63
N ILE A 554 63.19 55.87 -8.20
CA ILE A 554 61.73 55.98 -8.28
C ILE A 554 61.13 55.81 -6.88
N TYR A 555 61.68 54.91 -6.07
CA TYR A 555 61.27 54.73 -4.67
C TYR A 555 61.46 55.98 -3.81
N LEU A 556 62.61 56.64 -3.94
CA LEU A 556 62.88 57.88 -3.20
C LEU A 556 61.91 59.01 -3.62
N MET A 557 61.59 59.12 -4.91
CA MET A 557 60.61 60.10 -5.39
C MET A 557 59.21 59.85 -4.82
N LEU A 558 58.77 58.59 -4.73
CA LEU A 558 57.48 58.24 -4.09
C LEU A 558 57.46 58.58 -2.60
N PHE A 559 58.58 58.36 -1.89
CA PHE A 559 58.68 58.68 -0.47
C PHE A 559 58.57 60.19 -0.19
N VAL A 560 59.22 61.02 -1.02
CA VAL A 560 59.09 62.48 -0.93
C VAL A 560 57.65 62.92 -1.19
N PHE A 561 57.00 62.34 -2.20
CA PHE A 561 55.60 62.63 -2.50
C PHE A 561 54.68 62.28 -1.33
N TRP A 562 54.93 61.15 -0.66
CA TRP A 562 54.16 60.74 0.52
C TRP A 562 54.39 61.65 1.73
N ILE A 563 55.63 62.11 1.96
CA ILE A 563 55.92 63.12 2.99
C ILE A 563 55.14 64.42 2.70
N LEU A 564 55.11 64.89 1.45
CA LEU A 564 54.34 66.07 1.09
C LEU A 564 52.84 65.90 1.36
N ILE A 565 52.28 64.73 1.06
CA ILE A 565 50.87 64.41 1.38
C ILE A 565 50.65 64.44 2.90
N LEU A 566 51.52 63.80 3.68
CA LEU A 566 51.42 63.79 5.14
C LEU A 566 51.55 65.18 5.76
N VAL A 567 52.48 66.00 5.27
CA VAL A 567 52.65 67.38 5.72
C VAL A 567 51.40 68.20 5.40
N ASN A 568 50.83 68.05 4.20
CA ASN A 568 49.57 68.69 3.87
C ASN A 568 48.42 68.22 4.77
N PHE A 569 48.34 66.93 5.10
CA PHE A 569 47.33 66.42 6.03
C PHE A 569 47.51 66.98 7.45
N LEU A 570 48.76 67.09 7.92
CA LEU A 570 49.10 67.70 9.21
C LEU A 570 48.87 69.22 9.24
N LEU A 571 48.90 69.89 8.09
CA LEU A 571 48.56 71.31 7.97
C LEU A 571 47.03 71.56 7.92
N PHE A 572 46.24 70.55 7.53
CA PHE A 572 44.77 70.61 7.46
C PHE A 572 44.07 70.08 8.72
N LEU A 573 44.76 69.29 9.56
CA LEU A 573 44.40 68.98 10.93
C LEU A 573 44.83 70.12 11.86
#